data_AF-A0A660VJZ4-F1
#
_entry.id   AF-A0A660VJZ4-F1
#
_cell.length_a   1.000
_cell.length_b   1.000
_cell.length_c   1.000
_cell.angle_alpha   90.00
_cell.angle_beta   90.00
_cell.angle_gamma   90.00
#
_symmetry.space_group_name_H-M   'P 1'
#
loop_
_entity.id
_entity.type
_entity.pdbx_description
1 polymer ?
#
loop_
_entity_poly.entity_id
_entity_poly.type
_entity_poly.pdbx_seq_one_letter_code
_entity_poly.pdbx_strand_id
1 'polypeptide(L)'
;MAFDGLKIWFLTGSIHYYGEEALKQVTDQAAGIVAGLGAAPDIPIQIVQKPTLLDPDGIRRACLDASADDACVGVITWMHT
;
A
#
# COMPACT_ATOMS: atom_id res chain seq x y z
N MET A 1 -17.52 2.51 14.90
CA MET A 1 -17.97 1.37 14.06
C MET A 1 -16.91 0.26 14.14
N ALA A 2 -17.17 -0.95 13.62
CA ALA A 2 -16.31 -2.13 13.85
C ALA A 2 -14.83 -1.97 13.44
N PHE A 3 -14.49 -1.01 12.56
CA PHE A 3 -13.13 -0.77 12.06
C PHE A 3 -12.60 0.64 12.32
N ASP A 4 -13.23 1.37 13.23
CA ASP A 4 -12.83 2.74 13.54
C ASP A 4 -11.40 2.77 14.11
N GLY A 5 -10.55 3.64 13.54
CA GLY A 5 -9.12 3.72 13.86
C GLY A 5 -8.24 2.59 13.31
N LEU A 6 -8.80 1.57 12.64
CA LEU A 6 -8.07 0.47 12.01
C LEU A 6 -7.79 0.76 10.53
N LYS A 7 -6.69 0.22 10.01
CA LYS A 7 -6.26 0.40 8.62
C LYS A 7 -5.66 -0.86 8.03
N ILE A 8 -5.73 -0.96 6.71
CA ILE A 8 -5.00 -1.91 5.88
C ILE A 8 -3.96 -1.14 5.08
N TRP A 9 -2.72 -1.61 5.05
CA TRP A 9 -1.69 -1.00 4.21
C TRP A 9 -1.74 -1.55 2.79
N PHE A 10 -1.65 -0.66 1.80
CA PHE A 10 -1.53 -1.03 0.40
C PHE A 10 -0.07 -0.87 -0.04
N LEU A 11 0.58 -2.01 -0.29
CA LEU A 11 1.99 -2.12 -0.66
C LEU A 11 2.11 -2.38 -2.16
N THR A 12 2.76 -1.45 -2.86
CA THR A 12 3.03 -1.58 -4.30
C THR A 12 4.46 -2.04 -4.52
N GLY A 13 4.64 -3.11 -5.30
CA GLY A 13 5.96 -3.61 -5.70
C GLY A 13 6.36 -3.09 -7.08
N SER A 14 7.64 -2.74 -7.24
CA SER A 14 8.28 -2.44 -8.54
C SER A 14 9.80 -2.66 -8.43
N ILE A 15 10.58 -2.22 -9.43
CA ILE A 15 12.05 -2.31 -9.44
C ILE A 15 12.67 -1.03 -10.00
N HIS A 16 13.88 -0.68 -9.53
CA HIS A 16 14.57 0.57 -9.90
C HIS A 16 14.92 0.70 -11.39
N TYR A 17 14.98 -0.40 -12.14
CA TYR A 17 15.42 -0.39 -13.55
C TYR A 17 14.48 0.35 -14.49
N TYR A 18 13.25 0.68 -14.05
CA TYR A 18 12.26 1.37 -14.87
C TYR A 18 12.37 2.91 -14.87
N GLY A 19 13.21 3.49 -14.01
CA GLY A 19 13.41 4.95 -13.94
C GLY A 19 12.28 5.71 -13.23
N GLU A 20 12.52 6.99 -12.94
CA GLU A 20 11.65 7.79 -12.06
C GLU A 20 10.24 8.03 -12.64
N GLU A 21 10.11 8.20 -13.96
CA GLU A 21 8.82 8.44 -14.61
C GLU A 21 7.89 7.23 -14.47
N ALA A 22 8.43 6.02 -14.66
CA ALA A 22 7.68 4.78 -14.46
C ALA A 22 7.30 4.59 -12.98
N LEU A 23 8.21 4.89 -12.05
CA LEU A 23 7.90 4.81 -10.61
C LEU A 23 6.82 5.81 -10.19
N LYS A 24 6.80 7.00 -10.79
CA LYS A 24 5.73 7.97 -10.60
C LYS A 24 4.40 7.41 -11.12
N GLN A 25 4.39 6.85 -12.32
CA GLN A 25 3.17 6.25 -12.89
C GLN A 25 2.63 5.11 -12.01
N VAL A 26 3.51 4.21 -11.52
CA VAL A 26 3.15 3.13 -10.59
C VAL A 26 2.51 3.69 -9.33
N THR A 27 3.10 4.75 -8.75
CA THR A 27 2.60 5.40 -7.54
C THR A 27 1.23 6.05 -7.76
N ASP A 28 1.03 6.72 -8.90
CA ASP A 28 -0.23 7.37 -9.26
C ASP A 28 -1.35 6.34 -9.52
N GLN A 29 -1.03 5.22 -10.17
CA GLN A 29 -1.98 4.14 -10.42
C GLN A 29 -2.38 3.41 -9.13
N ALA A 30 -1.43 3.19 -8.20
CA ALA A 30 -1.75 2.68 -6.87
C ALA A 30 -2.70 3.62 -6.10
N ALA A 31 -2.51 4.94 -6.22
CA ALA A 31 -3.39 5.93 -5.62
C ALA A 31 -4.82 5.84 -6.17
N GLY A 32 -4.96 5.62 -7.48
CA GLY A 32 -6.26 5.39 -8.11
C GLY A 32 -7.00 4.16 -7.57
N ILE A 33 -6.27 3.06 -7.35
CA ILE A 33 -6.83 1.83 -6.76
C ILE A 33 -7.26 2.09 -5.31
N VAL A 34 -6.39 2.68 -4.48
CA VAL A 34 -6.69 2.98 -3.08
C VAL A 34 -7.90 3.92 -2.96
N ALA A 35 -8.01 4.93 -3.82
CA ALA A 35 -9.17 5.82 -3.86
C ALA A 35 -10.46 5.08 -4.25
N GLY A 36 -10.39 4.20 -5.26
CA GLY A 36 -11.53 3.38 -5.67
C GLY A 36 -12.01 2.45 -4.57
N LEU A 37 -11.08 1.78 -3.87
CA LEU A 37 -11.40 0.91 -2.74
C LEU A 37 -11.94 1.71 -1.55
N GLY A 38 -11.37 2.88 -1.25
CA GLY A 38 -11.83 3.76 -0.16
C GLY A 38 -13.20 4.40 -0.42
N ALA A 39 -13.64 4.47 -1.67
CA ALA A 39 -14.97 4.95 -2.04
C ALA A 39 -16.04 3.84 -2.08
N ALA A 40 -15.64 2.56 -1.97
CA ALA A 40 -16.57 1.44 -2.05
C ALA A 40 -17.34 1.28 -0.72
N PRO A 41 -18.69 1.28 -0.74
CA PRO A 41 -19.50 1.22 0.49
C PRO A 41 -19.34 -0.10 1.25
N ASP A 42 -18.97 -1.18 0.56
CA ASP A 42 -18.77 -2.50 1.13
C ASP A 42 -17.37 -2.68 1.76
N ILE A 43 -16.51 -1.67 1.68
CA ILE A 43 -15.16 -1.66 2.27
C ILE A 43 -15.13 -0.63 3.42
N PRO A 44 -15.58 -1.00 4.63
CA PRO A 44 -15.74 -0.05 5.74
C PRO A 44 -14.43 0.26 6.50
N ILE A 45 -13.27 -0.18 6.00
CA ILE A 45 -11.96 -0.01 6.64
C ILE A 45 -11.06 0.90 5.80
N GLN A 46 -10.26 1.73 6.47
CA GLN A 46 -9.32 2.62 5.80
C GLN A 46 -8.22 1.83 5.09
N ILE A 47 -7.95 2.17 3.84
CA ILE A 47 -6.80 1.64 3.09
C ILE A 47 -5.78 2.76 2.95
N VAL A 48 -4.53 2.49 3.36
CA VAL A 48 -3.45 3.48 3.41
C VAL A 48 -2.36 3.08 2.42
N GLN A 49 -2.16 3.90 1.40
CA GLN A 49 -1.04 3.75 0.47
C GLN A 49 0.29 3.94 1.20
N LYS A 50 1.24 3.04 0.93
CA LYS A 50 2.64 3.16 1.36
C LYS A 50 3.55 3.45 0.17
N PRO A 51 4.79 3.92 0.40
CA PRO A 51 5.77 4.08 -0.68
C PRO A 51 5.98 2.78 -1.47
N THR A 52 6.23 2.91 -2.77
CA THR A 52 6.56 1.78 -3.64
C THR A 52 7.82 1.07 -3.14
N LEU A 53 7.75 -0.25 -3.03
CA LEU A 53 8.82 -1.10 -2.55
C LEU A 53 9.65 -1.59 -3.74
N LEU A 54 10.95 -1.34 -3.70
CA LEU A 54 11.84 -1.49 -4.87
C LEU A 54 12.97 -2.50 -4.65
N ASP A 55 13.22 -2.86 -3.39
CA ASP A 55 14.32 -3.72 -2.98
C ASP A 55 13.96 -4.55 -1.73
N PRO A 56 14.72 -5.62 -1.43
CA PRO A 56 14.44 -6.49 -0.29
C PRO A 56 14.46 -5.80 1.07
N ASP A 57 15.31 -4.79 1.27
CA ASP A 57 15.44 -4.09 2.56
C ASP A 57 14.21 -3.20 2.80
N GLY A 58 13.73 -2.50 1.77
CA GLY A 58 12.49 -1.74 1.79
C GLY A 58 11.27 -2.63 2.05
N ILE A 59 11.19 -3.79 1.39
CA ILE A 59 10.12 -4.77 1.63
C ILE A 59 10.16 -5.26 3.07
N ARG A 60 11.33 -5.69 3.56
CA ARG A 60 11.51 -6.16 4.92
C ARG A 60 11.13 -5.10 5.94
N ARG A 61 11.53 -3.84 5.72
CA ARG A 61 11.17 -2.71 6.59
C ARG A 61 9.66 -2.51 6.63
N ALA A 62 8.99 -2.50 5.46
CA ALA A 62 7.54 -2.36 5.39
C ALA A 62 6.79 -3.46 6.15
N CYS A 63 7.25 -4.71 6.07
CA CYS A 63 6.68 -5.83 6.84
C CYS A 63 6.86 -5.65 8.35
N LEU A 64 8.04 -5.20 8.80
CA LEU A 64 8.31 -4.93 10.21
C LEU A 64 7.44 -3.78 10.73
N ASP A 65 7.36 -2.68 9.98
CA ASP A 65 6.59 -1.50 10.38
C ASP A 65 5.08 -1.81 10.41
N ALA A 66 4.57 -2.59 9.44
CA ALA A 66 3.18 -3.05 9.44
C ALA A 66 2.86 -3.96 10.64
N SER A 67 3.83 -4.80 11.04
CA SER A 67 3.67 -5.72 12.18
C SER A 67 3.76 -5.01 13.54
N ALA A 68 4.36 -3.83 13.59
CA ALA A 68 4.54 -3.03 14.81
C ALA A 68 3.47 -1.95 15.00
N ASP A 69 2.60 -1.73 14.02
CA ASP A 69 1.53 -0.74 14.06
C ASP A 69 0.22 -1.43 14.50
N ASP A 70 -0.20 -1.23 15.75
CA ASP A 70 -1.41 -1.85 16.33
C ASP A 70 -2.70 -1.52 15.55
N ALA A 71 -2.72 -0.41 14.79
CA ALA A 71 -3.84 -0.05 13.95
C ALA A 71 -3.80 -0.73 12.57
N CYS A 72 -2.64 -1.25 12.13
CA CYS A 72 -2.49 -1.99 10.89
C CYS A 72 -2.97 -3.43 11.08
N VAL A 73 -4.18 -3.71 10.61
CA VAL A 73 -4.81 -5.03 10.77
C VAL A 73 -4.65 -5.95 9.56
N GLY A 74 -3.91 -5.49 8.54
CA GLY A 74 -3.63 -6.28 7.35
C GLY A 74 -2.82 -5.51 6.31
N VAL A 75 -2.33 -6.27 5.32
CA VAL A 75 -1.63 -5.73 4.16
C VAL A 75 -2.27 -6.27 2.88
N ILE A 76 -2.42 -5.41 1.88
CA ILE A 76 -2.71 -5.76 0.50
C ILE A 76 -1.43 -5.54 -0.28
N THR A 77 -1.03 -6.54 -1.07
CA THR A 77 0.16 -6.46 -1.92
C THR A 77 -0.25 -6.47 -3.37
N TRP A 78 0.29 -5.54 -4.16
CA TRP A 78 0.10 -5.50 -5.59
C TRP A 78 1.45 -5.31 -6.27
N MET A 79 1.94 -6.38 -6.92
CA MET A 79 3.16 -6.33 -7.70
C MET A 79 2.79 -5.75 -9.07
N HIS A 80 2.97 -4.43 -9.19
CA HIS A 80 2.64 -3.73 -10.43
C HIS A 80 3.56 -4.20 -11.56
N THR A 81 4.86 -4.26 -11.25
CA THR A 81 5.91 -4.81 -12.10
C THR A 81 6.80 -5.79 -11.36
#